data_AF-A0A381X8P1-F1
#
_entry.id   AF-A0A381X8P1-F1
#
_cell.length_a   1.000
_cell.length_b   1.000
_cell.length_c   1.000
_cell.angle_alpha   90.00
_cell.angle_beta   90.00
_cell.angle_gamma   90.00
#
_symmetry.space_group_name_H-M   'P 1'
#
loop_
_entity.id
_entity.type
_entity.pdbx_description
1 polymer ?
#
loop_
_entity_poly.entity_id
_entity_poly.type
_entity_poly.pdbx_seq_one_letter_code
_entity_poly.pdbx_strand_id
1 'polypeptide(L)'
;MDSSEITEATAVEVVDHGDDHDHPSDNKYIQIAAILAVLTALEVATYFVNMPGAVLIPALMVMMVVKFFLVAAWFMHLRFDSRMFTRFFVTGLVLATTVYLITLTVFEFWTKG
;
A
#
# COMPACT_ATOMS: atom_id res chain seq x y z
N MET A 1 -1.94 67.30 24.05
CA MET A 1 -3.35 67.16 23.69
C MET A 1 -3.38 67.02 22.18
N ASP A 2 -3.46 65.84 21.60
CA ASP A 2 -4.15 64.64 22.10
C ASP A 2 -3.23 63.41 22.07
N SER A 3 -3.06 62.83 23.24
CA SER A 3 -2.27 61.63 23.50
C SER A 3 -3.21 60.47 23.85
N SER A 4 -4.38 60.38 23.20
CA SER A 4 -5.48 59.56 23.71
C SER A 4 -6.32 58.78 22.69
N GLU A 5 -5.88 58.55 21.44
CA GLU A 5 -6.74 57.77 20.53
C GLU A 5 -6.26 56.44 19.96
N ILE A 6 -4.99 56.03 19.95
CA ILE A 6 -4.71 54.62 19.56
C ILE A 6 -3.50 54.04 20.32
N THR A 7 -3.64 53.97 21.65
CA THR A 7 -2.87 53.03 22.49
C THR A 7 -3.60 51.68 22.60
N GLU A 8 -4.66 51.43 21.81
CA GLU A 8 -5.59 50.32 22.07
C GLU A 8 -6.00 49.54 20.79
N ALA A 9 -5.04 49.02 20.02
CA ALA A 9 -5.41 48.11 18.92
C ALA A 9 -4.31 47.14 18.47
N THR A 10 -3.41 46.69 19.34
CA THR A 10 -2.59 45.50 19.02
C THR A 10 -2.34 44.66 20.27
N ALA A 11 -3.37 44.50 21.08
CA ALA A 11 -3.47 43.38 22.00
C ALA A 11 -4.22 42.26 21.28
N VAL A 12 -3.50 41.18 20.97
CA VAL A 12 -3.99 39.81 20.74
C VAL A 12 -4.97 39.68 19.57
N GLU A 13 -4.53 39.14 18.44
CA GLU A 13 -4.65 37.69 18.28
C GLU A 13 -3.43 37.18 17.52
N VAL A 14 -2.56 36.44 18.21
CA VAL A 14 -1.91 35.32 17.53
C VAL A 14 -3.08 34.43 17.21
N VAL A 15 -3.62 34.57 15.99
CA VAL A 15 -4.53 33.59 15.42
C VAL A 15 -3.66 32.35 15.27
N ASP A 16 -3.56 31.61 16.38
CA ASP A 16 -3.38 30.18 16.36
C ASP A 16 -4.43 29.71 15.36
N HIS A 17 -4.00 29.54 14.11
CA HIS A 17 -4.69 28.67 13.20
C HIS A 17 -4.41 27.28 13.78
N GLY A 18 -5.09 27.00 14.91
CA GLY A 18 -5.52 25.70 15.34
C GLY A 18 -6.42 25.20 14.22
N ASP A 19 -5.77 24.90 13.11
CA ASP A 19 -6.30 24.21 11.99
C ASP A 19 -6.36 22.77 12.45
N ASP A 20 -7.37 22.52 13.30
CA ASP A 20 -8.03 21.22 13.46
C ASP A 20 -8.67 20.87 12.10
N HIS A 21 -7.85 20.81 11.05
CA HIS A 21 -8.11 20.00 9.89
C HIS A 21 -7.86 18.56 10.32
N ASP A 22 -8.87 18.05 11.04
CA ASP A 22 -9.36 16.69 10.93
C ASP A 22 -9.39 16.30 9.44
N HIS A 23 -8.24 15.91 8.89
CA HIS A 23 -8.08 15.31 7.57
C HIS A 23 -8.31 13.79 7.74
N PRO A 24 -9.56 13.28 7.68
CA PRO A 24 -9.88 11.95 8.18
C PRO A 24 -9.63 10.85 7.14
N SER A 25 -8.86 11.13 6.07
CA SER A 25 -8.65 10.20 4.95
C SER A 25 -7.27 9.52 4.94
N ASP A 26 -6.25 10.09 5.59
CA ASP A 26 -4.85 9.74 5.27
C ASP A 26 -4.24 8.74 6.25
N ASN A 27 -4.74 8.71 7.48
CA ASN A 27 -4.21 7.87 8.56
C ASN A 27 -4.33 6.37 8.28
N LYS A 28 -5.35 5.95 7.52
CA LYS A 28 -5.50 4.54 7.13
C LYS A 28 -4.38 4.12 6.17
N TYR A 29 -4.09 4.91 5.13
CA TYR A 29 -3.02 4.60 4.18
C TYR A 29 -1.66 4.50 4.87
N ILE A 30 -1.37 5.41 5.80
CA ILE A 30 -0.15 5.40 6.60
C ILE A 30 -0.08 4.14 7.49
N GLN A 31 -1.18 3.72 8.08
CA GLN A 31 -1.22 2.48 8.88
C GLN A 31 -0.91 1.24 8.03
N ILE A 32 -1.39 1.18 6.80
CA ILE A 32 -1.14 0.05 5.90
C ILE A 32 0.27 0.08 5.32
N ALA A 33 0.78 1.28 5.04
CA ALA A 33 2.19 1.50 4.73
C ALA A 33 3.09 0.92 5.82
N ALA A 34 2.76 1.21 7.08
CA ALA A 34 3.49 0.69 8.24
C ALA A 34 3.40 -0.84 8.33
N ILE A 35 2.23 -1.44 8.12
CA ILE A 35 2.06 -2.91 8.10
C ILE A 35 2.91 -3.54 6.98
N LEU A 36 2.90 -2.95 5.77
CA LEU A 36 3.71 -3.42 4.64
C LEU A 36 5.21 -3.29 4.91
N ALA A 37 5.63 -2.20 5.56
CA ALA A 37 7.01 -2.00 5.97
C ALA A 37 7.44 -3.05 7.00
N VAL A 38 6.61 -3.32 8.01
CA VAL A 38 6.87 -4.37 9.02
C VAL A 38 6.91 -5.75 8.36
N LEU A 39 5.97 -6.05 7.46
CA LEU A 39 5.94 -7.32 6.72
C LEU A 39 7.21 -7.50 5.86
N THR A 40 7.79 -6.40 5.38
CA THR A 40 9.05 -6.40 4.63
C THR A 40 10.27 -6.52 5.51
N ALA A 41 10.29 -5.86 6.66
CA ALA A 41 11.33 -6.06 7.66
C ALA A 41 11.34 -7.51 8.18
N LEU A 42 10.17 -8.12 8.40
CA LEU A 42 10.04 -9.51 8.79
C LEU A 42 10.56 -10.46 7.69
N GLU A 43 10.21 -10.22 6.43
CA GLU A 43 10.76 -11.00 5.31
C GLU A 43 12.29 -10.94 5.29
N VAL A 44 12.86 -9.74 5.35
CA VAL A 44 14.32 -9.55 5.37
C VAL A 44 14.93 -10.23 6.60
N ALA A 45 14.29 -10.14 7.77
CA ALA A 45 14.73 -10.81 9.00
C ALA A 45 14.75 -12.34 8.87
N THR A 46 13.82 -12.94 8.12
CA THR A 46 13.84 -14.40 7.89
C THR A 46 15.06 -14.87 7.11
N TYR A 47 15.71 -14.02 6.30
CA TYR A 47 16.98 -14.39 5.66
C TYR A 47 18.16 -14.44 6.63
N PHE A 48 18.10 -13.73 7.76
CA PHE A 48 19.15 -13.76 8.77
C PHE A 48 19.04 -15.00 9.67
N VAL A 49 17.84 -15.54 9.84
CA VAL A 49 17.59 -16.77 10.59
C VAL A 49 17.67 -17.92 9.59
N ASN A 50 18.78 -18.66 9.56
CA ASN A 50 19.02 -19.80 8.66
C ASN A 50 17.93 -20.90 8.80
N MET A 51 16.77 -20.69 8.20
CA MET A 51 15.68 -21.66 8.10
C MET A 51 15.89 -22.60 6.90
N PRO A 52 15.38 -23.84 6.96
CA PRO A 52 15.48 -24.76 5.85
C PRO A 52 14.83 -24.19 4.58
N GLY A 53 15.60 -24.12 3.50
CA GLY A 53 15.19 -23.51 2.22
C GLY A 53 13.90 -24.08 1.63
N ALA A 54 13.58 -25.34 1.93
CA ALA A 54 12.34 -25.99 1.48
C ALA A 54 11.06 -25.35 2.04
N VAL A 55 11.12 -24.73 3.22
CA VAL A 55 9.99 -24.00 3.82
C VAL A 55 10.12 -22.49 3.55
N LEU A 56 11.35 -22.00 3.46
CA LEU A 56 11.66 -20.60 3.22
C LEU A 56 11.14 -20.15 1.83
N ILE A 57 11.42 -20.92 0.78
CA ILE A 57 11.00 -20.59 -0.60
C ILE A 57 9.47 -20.41 -0.74
N PRO A 58 8.61 -21.37 -0.33
CA PRO A 58 7.17 -21.19 -0.44
C PRO A 58 6.65 -20.08 0.48
N ALA A 59 7.22 -19.90 1.67
CA ALA A 59 6.83 -18.83 2.59
C ALA A 59 7.10 -17.43 1.99
N LEU A 60 8.27 -17.24 1.36
CA LEU A 60 8.61 -15.99 0.67
C LEU A 60 7.68 -15.72 -0.53
N MET A 61 7.36 -16.76 -1.31
CA MET A 61 6.43 -16.65 -2.44
C MET A 61 5.05 -16.19 -1.98
N VAL A 62 4.53 -16.74 -0.88
CA VAL A 62 3.26 -16.32 -0.29
C VAL A 62 3.34 -14.87 0.20
N MET A 63 4.42 -14.49 0.89
CA MET A 63 4.63 -13.13 1.38
C MET A 63 4.68 -12.11 0.24
N MET A 64 5.32 -12.44 -0.89
CA MET A 64 5.33 -11.61 -2.11
C MET A 64 3.93 -11.39 -2.67
N VAL A 65 3.15 -12.45 -2.80
CA VAL A 65 1.76 -12.37 -3.29
C VAL A 65 0.91 -11.52 -2.34
N VAL A 66 1.02 -11.72 -1.04
CA VAL A 66 0.29 -10.95 -0.02
C VAL A 66 0.61 -9.46 -0.11
N LYS A 67 1.90 -9.10 -0.22
CA LYS A 67 2.32 -7.70 -0.38
C LYS A 67 1.76 -7.08 -1.64
N PHE A 68 1.82 -7.80 -2.75
CA PHE A 68 1.27 -7.35 -4.02
C PHE A 68 -0.22 -7.00 -3.89
N PHE A 69 -1.03 -7.87 -3.25
CA PHE A 69 -2.45 -7.59 -3.01
C PHE A 69 -2.68 -6.43 -2.04
N LEU A 70 -1.89 -6.32 -0.97
CA LEU A 70 -1.98 -5.21 -0.01
C LEU A 70 -1.70 -3.86 -0.68
N VAL A 71 -0.65 -3.79 -1.51
CA VAL A 71 -0.30 -2.59 -2.29
C VAL A 71 -1.39 -2.30 -3.32
N ALA A 72 -1.87 -3.30 -4.06
CA ALA A 72 -2.93 -3.11 -5.06
C ALA A 72 -4.24 -2.59 -4.43
N ALA A 73 -4.67 -3.19 -3.32
CA ALA A 73 -5.91 -2.82 -2.66
C ALA A 73 -5.87 -1.42 -2.04
N TRP A 74 -4.74 -1.03 -1.42
CA TRP A 74 -4.66 0.18 -0.60
C TRP A 74 -3.83 1.29 -1.23
N PHE A 75 -2.62 1.01 -1.73
CA PHE A 75 -1.76 2.04 -2.34
C PHE A 75 -2.18 2.41 -3.76
N MET A 76 -2.84 1.50 -4.48
CA MET A 76 -3.38 1.78 -5.81
C MET A 76 -4.81 2.37 -5.79
N HIS A 77 -5.34 2.73 -4.60
CA HIS A 77 -6.69 3.28 -4.38
C HIS A 77 -7.87 2.39 -4.81
N LEU A 78 -7.65 1.14 -5.27
CA LEU A 78 -8.72 0.24 -5.73
C LEU A 78 -9.84 -0.03 -4.72
N ARG A 79 -9.54 0.04 -3.41
CA ARG A 79 -10.53 -0.12 -2.34
C ARG A 79 -11.44 1.11 -2.18
N PHE A 80 -10.96 2.30 -2.53
CA PHE A 80 -11.65 3.58 -2.39
C PHE A 80 -12.21 4.10 -3.73
N ASP A 81 -11.71 3.60 -4.85
CA ASP A 81 -12.25 3.84 -6.18
C ASP A 81 -13.39 2.86 -6.51
N SER A 82 -14.18 3.18 -7.53
CA SER A 82 -15.30 2.38 -8.01
C SER A 82 -14.87 0.93 -8.31
N ARG A 83 -15.75 -0.03 -8.00
CA ARG A 83 -15.54 -1.48 -8.24
C ARG A 83 -15.11 -1.83 -9.68
N MET A 84 -15.22 -0.90 -10.62
CA MET A 84 -14.74 -1.08 -11.99
C MET A 84 -13.22 -1.22 -12.07
N PHE A 85 -12.42 -0.39 -11.41
CA PHE A 85 -10.96 -0.53 -11.48
C PHE A 85 -10.48 -1.83 -10.84
N THR A 86 -11.12 -2.24 -9.74
CA THR A 86 -10.84 -3.55 -9.12
C THR A 86 -11.18 -4.68 -10.09
N ARG A 87 -12.31 -4.59 -10.80
CA ARG A 87 -12.66 -5.58 -11.82
C ARG A 87 -11.65 -5.64 -12.95
N PHE A 88 -11.28 -4.51 -13.54
CA PHE A 88 -10.30 -4.45 -14.64
C PHE A 88 -8.97 -5.07 -14.24
N PHE A 89 -8.45 -4.74 -13.05
CA PHE A 89 -7.22 -5.31 -12.51
C PHE A 89 -7.33 -6.84 -12.31
N VAL A 90 -8.43 -7.31 -11.71
CA VAL A 90 -8.66 -8.74 -11.51
C VAL A 90 -8.83 -9.49 -12.83
N THR A 91 -9.56 -8.94 -13.81
CA THR A 91 -9.64 -9.53 -15.16
C THR A 91 -8.27 -9.58 -15.84
N GLY A 92 -7.44 -8.54 -15.68
CA GLY A 92 -6.07 -8.54 -16.20
C GLY A 92 -5.20 -9.61 -15.54
N LEU A 93 -5.30 -9.76 -14.21
CA LEU A 93 -4.60 -10.80 -13.45
C LEU A 93 -5.03 -12.21 -13.91
N VAL A 94 -6.35 -12.46 -14.00
CA VAL A 94 -6.90 -13.75 -14.45
C VAL A 94 -6.46 -14.05 -15.88
N LEU A 95 -6.53 -13.06 -16.77
CA LEU A 95 -6.09 -13.22 -18.15
C LEU A 95 -4.59 -13.52 -18.23
N ALA A 96 -3.76 -12.78 -17.48
CA ALA A 96 -2.32 -13.03 -17.44
C ALA A 96 -1.98 -14.44 -16.92
N THR A 97 -2.61 -14.87 -15.82
CA THR A 97 -2.43 -16.23 -15.29
C THR A 97 -2.92 -17.28 -16.28
N THR A 98 -4.06 -17.07 -16.92
CA THR A 98 -4.62 -18.01 -17.89
C THR A 98 -3.70 -18.16 -19.10
N VAL A 99 -3.26 -17.03 -19.68
CA VAL A 99 -2.32 -17.04 -20.80
C VAL A 99 -1.04 -17.75 -20.40
N TYR A 100 -0.45 -17.42 -19.25
CA TYR A 100 0.77 -18.06 -18.76
C TYR A 100 0.64 -19.58 -18.60
N LEU A 101 -0.47 -20.05 -18.03
CA LEU A 101 -0.75 -21.49 -17.89
C LEU A 101 -0.90 -22.17 -19.25
N ILE A 102 -1.60 -21.53 -20.20
CA ILE A 102 -1.73 -22.04 -21.57
C ILE A 102 -0.34 -22.16 -22.21
N THR A 103 0.48 -21.10 -22.18
CA THR A 103 1.82 -21.18 -22.76
C THR A 103 2.67 -22.26 -22.10
N LEU A 104 2.63 -22.38 -20.76
CA LEU A 104 3.32 -23.46 -20.06
C LEU A 104 2.87 -24.83 -20.55
N THR A 105 1.56 -25.09 -20.61
CA THR A 105 1.05 -26.39 -21.10
C THR A 105 1.43 -26.66 -22.55
N VAL A 106 1.42 -25.66 -23.42
CA VAL A 106 1.84 -25.80 -24.82
C VAL A 106 3.33 -26.14 -24.90
N PHE A 107 4.20 -25.45 -24.15
CA PHE A 107 5.64 -25.74 -24.16
C PHE A 107 5.98 -27.09 -23.50
N GLU A 108 5.40 -27.42 -22.34
CA GLU A 108 5.63 -28.71 -21.67
C GLU A 108 5.16 -29.90 -22.51
N PHE A 109 3.99 -29.77 -23.16
CA PHE A 109 3.43 -30.83 -23.99
C PHE A 109 4.16 -30.98 -25.33
N TRP A 110 4.64 -29.88 -25.91
CA TRP A 110 5.32 -29.91 -27.21
C TRP A 110 6.82 -30.24 -27.11
N THR A 111 7.49 -29.88 -26.01
CA THR A 111 8.92 -30.22 -25.80
C THR A 111 9.14 -31.66 -25.32
N LYS A 112 8.10 -32.34 -24.82
CA LYS A 112 8.16 -33.79 -24.49
C LYS A 112 7.89 -34.71 -25.70
N GLY A 113 7.70 -34.17 -26.90
CA GLY A 113 7.48 -34.90 -28.16
C GLY A 113 8.73 -35.04 -29.02
#